data_AF-B9TJB7-F1
#
_entry.id   AF-B9TJB7-F1
#
_cell.length_a   1.000
_cell.length_b   1.000
_cell.length_c   1.000
_cell.angle_alpha   90.00
_cell.angle_beta   90.00
_cell.angle_gamma   90.00
#
_symmetry.space_group_name_H-M   'P 1'
#
loop_
_entity.id
_entity.type
_entity.pdbx_description
1 polymer ?
#
loop_
_entity_poly.entity_id
_entity_poly.type
_entity_poly.pdbx_seq_one_letter_code
_entity_poly.pdbx_strand_id
1 'polypeptide(L)'
;MGRTNDAILFGGFVQLFVNTDDAAAEQLAQQLPSSSSKDYGRPFAEVFKAVNMDFYQIDPMLFSPAKVSVTNLKSGKTFFAGKFNEELLNQSFGS
;
A
#
# COMPACT_ATOMS: atom_id res chain seq x y z
N MET A 1 6.82 9.52 -13.41
CA MET A 1 5.88 8.44 -13.05
C MET A 1 6.18 7.84 -11.66
N GLY A 2 7.45 7.69 -11.23
CA GLY A 2 7.77 7.15 -9.90
C GLY A 2 7.19 7.93 -8.70
N ARG A 3 7.46 9.24 -8.62
CA ARG A 3 7.04 10.07 -7.46
C ARG A 3 5.54 10.03 -7.16
N THR A 4 4.68 10.05 -8.17
CA THR A 4 3.23 10.00 -7.98
C THR A 4 2.76 8.64 -7.45
N ASN A 5 3.42 7.56 -7.85
CA ASN A 5 3.16 6.23 -7.28
C ASN A 5 3.69 6.15 -5.85
N ASP A 6 4.91 6.62 -5.62
CA ASP A 6 5.54 6.62 -4.28
C ASP A 6 4.69 7.40 -3.26
N ALA A 7 4.00 8.46 -3.68
CA ALA A 7 3.05 9.18 -2.82
C ALA A 7 1.90 8.27 -2.31
N ILE A 8 1.42 7.33 -3.12
CA ILE A 8 0.38 6.36 -2.74
C ILE A 8 1.01 5.22 -1.93
N LEU A 9 2.08 4.62 -2.44
CA LEU A 9 2.75 3.44 -1.88
C LEU A 9 3.31 3.69 -0.49
N PHE A 10 3.83 4.89 -0.23
CA PHE A 10 4.53 5.21 1.01
C PHE A 10 3.82 6.28 1.85
N GLY A 11 2.92 7.06 1.25
CA GLY A 11 2.18 8.13 1.94
C GLY A 11 0.65 7.98 1.93
N GLY A 12 0.10 7.05 1.16
CA GLY A 12 -1.34 6.91 1.00
C GLY A 12 -2.01 6.32 2.26
N PHE A 13 -3.09 6.95 2.71
CA PHE A 13 -4.00 6.38 3.71
C PHE A 13 -5.39 6.21 3.12
N VAL A 14 -5.93 4.99 3.25
CA VAL A 14 -7.28 4.66 2.78
C VAL A 14 -8.11 4.13 3.94
N GLN A 15 -9.33 4.63 4.08
CA GLN A 15 -10.34 4.10 4.97
C GLN A 15 -11.45 3.43 4.15
N LEU A 16 -11.72 2.17 4.44
CA LEU A 16 -12.79 1.39 3.83
C LEU A 16 -13.87 1.06 4.86
N PHE A 17 -15.13 1.16 4.42
CA PHE A 17 -16.29 0.71 5.18
C PHE A 17 -16.88 -0.50 4.46
N VAL A 18 -16.96 -1.63 5.15
CA VAL A 18 -17.33 -2.92 4.57
C VAL A 18 -18.49 -3.56 5.32
N ASN A 19 -19.26 -4.38 4.61
CA ASN A 19 -20.39 -5.11 5.15
C ASN A 19 -20.13 -6.62 5.08
N THR A 20 -19.23 -7.11 5.93
CA THR A 20 -18.74 -8.51 5.95
C THR A 20 -18.63 -9.03 7.39
N ASP A 21 -18.03 -10.19 7.62
CA ASP A 21 -17.63 -10.63 8.95
C ASP A 21 -16.29 -10.01 9.39
N ASP A 22 -16.01 -10.04 10.70
CA ASP A 22 -14.82 -9.42 11.27
C ASP A 22 -13.51 -10.05 10.77
N ALA A 23 -13.49 -11.37 10.53
CA ALA A 23 -12.29 -12.06 10.08
C ALA A 23 -11.92 -11.67 8.65
N ALA A 24 -12.90 -11.55 7.76
CA ALA A 24 -12.71 -11.08 6.39
C ALA A 24 -12.29 -9.60 6.35
N ALA A 25 -12.85 -8.75 7.23
CA ALA A 25 -12.46 -7.35 7.34
C ALA A 25 -11.00 -7.21 7.85
N GLU A 26 -10.61 -8.02 8.83
CA GLU A 26 -9.25 -8.06 9.34
C GLU A 26 -8.25 -8.56 8.30
N GLN A 27 -8.57 -9.66 7.61
CA GLN A 27 -7.75 -10.19 6.53
C GLN A 27 -7.57 -9.17 5.41
N LEU A 28 -8.64 -8.48 5.01
CA LEU A 28 -8.57 -7.42 4.01
C LEU A 28 -7.63 -6.30 4.46
N ALA A 29 -7.75 -5.84 5.72
CA ALA A 29 -6.85 -4.84 6.27
C ALA A 29 -5.39 -5.31 6.20
N GLN A 30 -5.09 -6.56 6.57
CA GLN A 30 -3.71 -7.07 6.59
C GLN A 30 -3.08 -7.23 5.20
N GLN A 31 -3.87 -7.52 4.17
CA GLN A 31 -3.36 -7.79 2.81
C GLN A 31 -3.21 -6.53 1.94
N LEU A 32 -4.01 -5.49 2.20
CA LEU A 32 -4.06 -4.28 1.38
C LEU A 32 -2.83 -3.36 1.42
N PRO A 33 -2.05 -3.23 2.51
CA PRO A 33 -0.93 -2.29 2.50
C PRO A 33 0.12 -2.65 1.45
N SER A 34 0.70 -1.66 0.78
CA SER A 34 1.78 -1.86 -0.20
C SER A 34 2.98 -2.64 0.36
N SER A 35 3.19 -2.59 1.68
CA SER A 35 4.22 -3.36 2.39
C SER A 35 4.02 -4.87 2.37
N SER A 36 2.86 -5.37 1.91
CA SER A 36 2.64 -6.81 1.68
C SER A 36 3.29 -7.31 0.38
N SER A 37 3.66 -6.40 -0.52
CA SER A 37 4.31 -6.72 -1.79
C SER A 37 5.78 -7.07 -1.63
N LYS A 38 6.25 -8.06 -2.40
CA LYS A 38 7.68 -8.43 -2.45
C LYS A 38 8.57 -7.34 -3.06
N ASP A 39 7.99 -6.45 -3.86
CA ASP A 39 8.72 -5.38 -4.56
C ASP A 39 8.79 -4.08 -3.74
N TYR A 40 8.22 -4.08 -2.51
CA TYR A 40 8.27 -2.98 -1.57
C TYR A 40 9.69 -2.76 -1.03
N GLY A 41 10.03 -1.50 -0.73
CA GLY A 41 11.26 -1.14 0.01
C GLY A 41 12.21 -0.22 -0.73
N ARG A 42 11.89 0.20 -1.95
CA ARG A 42 12.66 1.18 -2.74
C ARG A 42 11.73 2.01 -3.63
N PRO A 43 12.14 3.22 -4.07
CA PRO A 43 11.31 4.06 -4.94
C PRO A 43 10.83 3.34 -6.20
N PHE A 44 9.60 3.59 -6.62
CA PHE A 44 8.97 2.93 -7.77
C PHE A 44 9.79 3.07 -9.06
N ALA A 45 10.48 4.21 -9.24
CA ALA A 45 11.37 4.41 -10.38
C ALA A 45 12.51 3.37 -10.44
N GLU A 46 13.04 2.96 -9.28
CA GLU A 46 14.08 1.93 -9.18
C GLU A 46 13.51 0.54 -9.44
N VAL A 47 12.33 0.24 -8.88
CA VAL A 47 11.59 -1.02 -9.15
C VAL A 47 11.34 -1.16 -10.65
N PHE A 48 10.78 -0.13 -11.27
CA PHE A 48 10.41 -0.13 -12.68
C PHE A 48 11.63 -0.27 -13.60
N LYS A 49 12.76 0.35 -13.25
CA LYS A 49 14.02 0.18 -13.98
C LYS A 49 14.57 -1.25 -13.84
N ALA A 50 14.47 -1.86 -12.65
CA ALA A 50 14.97 -3.20 -12.38
C ALA A 50 14.24 -4.29 -13.19
N VAL A 51 12.99 -4.05 -13.57
CA VAL A 51 12.19 -4.96 -14.41
C VAL A 51 12.19 -4.58 -15.90
N ASN A 52 13.22 -3.86 -16.37
CA ASN A 52 13.33 -3.40 -17.76
C ASN A 52 12.09 -2.63 -18.26
N MET A 53 11.42 -1.89 -17.36
CA MET A 53 10.20 -1.14 -17.65
C MET A 53 9.01 -2.02 -18.08
N ASP A 54 9.03 -3.31 -17.74
CA ASP A 54 7.90 -4.23 -17.93
C ASP A 54 6.99 -4.21 -16.70
N PHE A 55 5.83 -3.55 -16.82
CA PHE A 55 4.84 -3.45 -15.76
C PHE A 55 4.30 -4.81 -15.30
N TYR A 56 4.26 -5.82 -16.16
CA TYR A 56 3.69 -7.13 -15.82
C TYR A 56 4.60 -7.95 -14.89
N GLN A 57 5.85 -7.53 -14.74
CA GLN A 57 6.80 -8.15 -13.82
C GLN A 57 6.71 -7.58 -12.41
N ILE A 58 6.01 -6.45 -12.22
CA ILE A 58 5.79 -5.84 -10.91
C ILE A 58 4.63 -6.57 -10.22
N ASP A 59 4.83 -6.92 -8.97
CA ASP A 59 3.76 -7.44 -8.12
C ASP A 59 2.57 -6.46 -8.08
N PRO A 60 1.36 -6.88 -8.51
CA PRO A 60 0.19 -6.01 -8.49
C PRO A 60 -0.14 -5.44 -7.11
N MET A 61 0.21 -6.17 -6.04
CA MET A 61 -0.01 -5.70 -4.67
C MET A 61 0.83 -4.47 -4.32
N LEU A 62 1.88 -4.17 -5.10
CA LEU A 62 2.66 -2.95 -4.93
C LEU A 62 1.80 -1.70 -5.18
N PHE A 63 0.77 -1.77 -6.03
CA PHE A 63 -0.12 -0.65 -6.35
C PHE A 63 -1.21 -0.44 -5.31
N SER A 64 -0.81 -0.43 -4.04
CA SER A 64 -1.71 -0.33 -2.89
C SER A 64 -1.28 0.80 -1.94
N PRO A 65 -2.14 1.26 -1.01
CA PRO A 65 -1.79 2.36 -0.12
C PRO A 65 -0.78 1.96 0.96
N ALA A 66 -0.08 2.94 1.53
CA ALA A 66 0.86 2.74 2.62
C ALA A 66 0.19 2.26 3.92
N LYS A 67 -0.97 2.83 4.24
CA LYS A 67 -1.72 2.57 5.47
C LYS A 67 -3.21 2.39 5.15
N VAL A 68 -3.87 1.49 5.87
CA VAL A 68 -5.29 1.21 5.70
C VAL A 68 -6.02 1.14 7.03
N SER A 69 -7.27 1.58 7.05
CA SER A 69 -8.26 1.20 8.04
C SER A 69 -9.47 0.54 7.37
N VAL A 70 -9.94 -0.58 7.91
CA VAL A 70 -11.14 -1.28 7.43
C VAL A 70 -12.13 -1.36 8.58
N THR A 71 -13.24 -0.64 8.45
CA THR A 71 -14.34 -0.62 9.43
C THR A 71 -15.45 -1.56 8.97
N ASN A 72 -15.77 -2.58 9.78
CA ASN A 72 -16.94 -3.42 9.57
C ASN A 72 -18.21 -2.72 10.08
N LEU A 73 -19.14 -2.44 9.19
CA LEU A 73 -20.40 -1.76 9.52
C LEU A 73 -21.33 -2.61 10.39
N LYS A 74 -21.22 -3.94 10.38
CA LYS A 74 -22.07 -4.82 11.21
C LYS A 74 -21.67 -4.81 12.67
N SER A 75 -20.37 -4.85 12.95
CA SER A 75 -19.83 -4.97 14.32
C SER A 75 -19.32 -3.64 14.88
N GLY A 76 -19.07 -2.64 14.02
CA GLY A 76 -18.43 -1.38 14.37
C GLY A 76 -16.92 -1.48 14.58
N LYS A 77 -16.31 -2.69 14.47
CA LYS A 77 -14.86 -2.86 14.64
C LYS A 77 -14.09 -2.25 13.47
N THR A 78 -12.93 -1.69 13.77
CA THR A 78 -11.99 -1.17 12.76
C THR A 78 -10.65 -1.86 12.91
N PHE A 79 -10.14 -2.39 11.80
CA PHE A 79 -8.85 -3.05 11.69
C PHE A 79 -7.87 -2.12 10.97
N PHE A 80 -6.64 -2.02 11.47
CA PHE A 80 -5.61 -1.15 10.93
C PHE A 80 -4.40 -1.96 10.49
N ALA A 81 -3.79 -1.57 9.37
CA ALA A 81 -2.57 -2.20 8.88
C ALA A 81 -1.73 -1.24 8.05
N GLY A 82 -0.47 -1.61 7.83
CA GLY A 82 0.49 -0.79 7.11
C GLY A 82 1.00 0.38 7.93
N LYS A 83 1.84 1.20 7.28
CA LYS A 83 2.47 2.39 7.88
C LYS A 83 2.91 3.35 6.79
N PHE A 84 2.98 4.64 7.13
CA PHE A 84 3.69 5.60 6.29
C PHE A 84 5.19 5.29 6.28
N ASN A 85 5.85 5.57 5.16
CA ASN A 85 7.28 5.42 5.01
C ASN A 85 7.90 6.74 4.53
N GLU A 86 8.12 7.63 5.49
CA GLU A 86 8.68 8.97 5.26
C GLU A 86 10.09 8.91 4.67
N GLU A 87 10.89 7.90 5.04
CA GLU A 87 12.24 7.70 4.50
C GLU A 87 12.21 7.49 2.98
N LEU A 88 11.36 6.59 2.49
CA LEU A 88 11.20 6.35 1.05
C LEU A 88 10.52 7.52 0.32
N LEU A 89 9.61 8.25 0.97
CA LEU A 89 9.05 9.49 0.41
C LEU A 89 10.13 10.55 0.21
N ASN A 90 10.98 10.77 1.21
CA ASN A 90 12.06 11.75 1.13
C ASN A 90 13.06 11.37 0.05
N GLN A 91 13.45 10.08 -0.02
CA GLN A 91 14.30 9.55 -1.09
C GLN A 91 13.69 9.76 -2.49
N SER A 92 12.38 9.51 -2.65
CA SER A 92 11.69 9.67 -3.93
C SER A 92 11.56 11.15 -4.36
N PHE A 93 11.25 12.03 -3.41
CA PHE A 93 10.98 13.44 -3.69
C PHE A 93 12.26 14.27 -3.79
N GLY A 94 13.38 13.77 -3.28
CA GLY A 94 14.67 14.45 -3.29
C GLY A 94 14.72 15.61 -2.30
N SER A 95 14.04 15.45 -1.16
CA SER A 95 14.02 16.36 -0.02
C SER A 95 15.05 15.97 1.03
#